data_AF-A0A3D4G1E5-F1
#
_entry.id   AF-A0A3D4G1E5-F1
#
_cell.length_a   1.000
_cell.length_b   1.000
_cell.length_c   1.000
_cell.angle_alpha   90.00
_cell.angle_beta   90.00
_cell.angle_gamma   90.00
#
_symmetry.space_group_name_H-M   'P 1'
#
loop_
_entity.id
_entity.type
_entity.pdbx_description
1 polymer ?
#
loop_
_entity_poly.entity_id
_entity_poly.type
_entity_poly.pdbx_seq_one_letter_code
_entity_poly.pdbx_strand_id
1 'polypeptide(L)' 'IIVDTYGGAGRHGGGAFSGKDATKVDRSATYAARWAAKHVV' A
#
# COMPACT_ATOMS: atom_id res chain seq x y z
N ILE A 1 5.08 8.26 1.91
CA ILE A 1 4.50 7.18 1.08
C ILE A 1 5.55 6.21 0.54
N ILE A 2 6.64 6.65 -0.11
CA ILE A 2 7.68 5.71 -0.60
C ILE A 2 8.39 4.96 0.55
N VAL A 3 8.76 5.68 1.61
CA VAL A 3 9.33 5.07 2.84
C VAL A 3 8.32 4.14 3.53
N ASP A 4 7.04 4.49 3.51
CA ASP A 4 5.96 3.69 4.13
C ASP A 4 5.63 2.41 3.33
N THR A 5 6.19 2.24 2.13
CA THR A 5 5.89 1.12 1.24
C THR A 5 7.14 0.30 0.95
N TYR A 6 7.67 0.43 -0.26
CA TYR A 6 8.71 -0.46 -0.79
C TYR A 6 10.08 0.20 -0.84
N GLY A 7 10.25 1.40 -0.25
CA GLY A 7 11.54 2.09 -0.21
C GLY A 7 12.14 2.39 -1.59
N GLY A 8 11.31 2.49 -2.63
CA GLY A 8 11.73 2.68 -4.02
C GLY A 8 11.86 1.40 -4.84
N ALA A 9 11.73 0.22 -4.23
CA ALA A 9 11.83 -1.06 -4.95
C ALA A 9 10.59 -1.39 -5.82
N GLY A 10 9.45 -0.74 -5.55
CA GLY A 10 8.19 -0.94 -6.26
C GLY A 10 7.58 0.36 -6.75
N ARG A 11 6.74 0.27 -7.78
CA ARG A 11 5.94 1.41 -8.26
C ARG A 11 4.87 1.76 -7.22
N HIS A 12 4.60 3.05 -7.06
CA HIS A 12 3.65 3.56 -6.07
C HIS A 12 2.49 4.29 -6.75
N GLY A 13 1.25 4.02 -6.34
CA GLY A 13 0.03 4.63 -6.90
C GLY A 13 -0.32 6.03 -6.37
N GLY A 14 0.61 6.74 -5.74
CA GLY A 14 0.39 8.12 -5.23
C GLY A 14 -0.42 8.30 -3.93
N GLY A 15 -1.18 7.31 -3.46
CA GLY A 15 -2.02 7.45 -2.26
C GLY A 15 -1.26 7.45 -0.92
N ALA A 16 -1.55 8.42 -0.04
CA ALA A 16 -1.05 8.41 1.34
C ALA A 16 -1.89 7.52 2.26
N PHE A 17 -1.26 6.93 3.28
CA PHE A 17 -1.95 6.09 4.26
C PHE A 17 -2.57 6.89 5.40
N SER A 18 -1.77 7.69 6.12
CA SER A 18 -2.21 8.35 7.37
C SER A 18 -3.45 9.24 7.20
N GLY A 19 -4.24 9.36 8.26
CA GLY A 19 -5.47 10.18 8.29
C GLY A 19 -6.68 9.63 7.54
N LYS A 20 -6.56 8.49 6.86
CA LYS A 20 -7.66 7.85 6.12
C LYS A 20 -8.29 6.72 6.91
N ASP A 21 -9.61 6.60 6.90
CA ASP A 21 -10.28 5.43 7.43
C ASP A 21 -10.14 4.22 6.47
N ALA A 22 -10.55 3.03 6.92
CA ALA A 22 -10.36 1.79 6.16
C ALA A 22 -11.18 1.74 4.84
N THR A 23 -12.18 2.61 4.65
CA THR A 23 -12.95 2.65 3.40
C THR A 23 -12.19 3.30 2.25
N LYS A 24 -11.12 4.05 2.53
CA LYS A 24 -10.33 4.71 1.49
C LYS A 24 -9.38 3.72 0.83
N VAL A 25 -9.62 3.47 -0.46
CA VAL A 25 -8.93 2.46 -1.28
C VAL A 25 -7.41 2.65 -1.32
N ASP A 26 -6.93 3.88 -1.20
CA ASP A 26 -5.49 4.18 -1.12
C ASP A 26 -4.80 3.40 0.02
N ARG A 27 -5.51 3.16 1.12
CA ARG A 27 -5.02 2.41 2.27
C ARG A 27 -5.41 0.94 2.18
N SER A 28 -6.70 0.64 2.04
CA SER A 28 -7.20 -0.74 2.12
C SER A 28 -6.73 -1.62 0.95
N ALA A 29 -6.75 -1.11 -0.28
CA ALA A 29 -6.29 -1.88 -1.44
C ALA A 29 -4.77 -2.08 -1.41
N THR A 30 -4.01 -1.10 -0.91
CA THR A 30 -2.55 -1.25 -0.78
C THR A 30 -2.19 -2.35 0.23
N TYR A 31 -2.92 -2.45 1.35
CA TYR A 31 -2.75 -3.57 2.29
C TYR A 31 -3.18 -4.91 1.70
N ALA A 32 -4.29 -4.96 0.96
CA ALA A 32 -4.73 -6.18 0.29
C ALA A 32 -3.71 -6.66 -0.77
N ALA A 33 -3.16 -5.73 -1.56
CA ALA A 33 -2.13 -6.03 -2.56
C ALA A 33 -0.83 -6.53 -1.91
N ARG A 34 -0.37 -5.90 -0.82
CA ARG A 34 0.78 -6.40 -0.05
C ARG A 34 0.54 -7.78 0.53
N TRP A 35 -0.66 -8.01 1.06
CA TRP A 35 -1.05 -9.32 1.59
C TRP A 35 -0.98 -10.38 0.49
N ALA A 36 -1.61 -10.14 -0.66
CA ALA A 36 -1.57 -11.08 -1.79
C ALA A 36 -0.13 -11.35 -2.24
N ALA A 37 0.69 -10.30 -2.40
CA ALA A 37 2.07 -10.44 -2.83
C ALA A 37 2.91 -11.32 -1.88
N LYS A 38 2.74 -11.19 -0.55
CA LYS A 38 3.46 -12.00 0.46
C LYS A 38 3.04 -13.48 0.47
N HIS A 39 1.89 -13.83 -0.14
CA HIS A 39 1.45 -15.22 -0.23
C HIS A 39 1.82 -15.86 -1.57
N VAL A 40 2.06 -15.04 -2.59
CA VAL A 40 2.59 -15.52 -3.88
C VAL A 40 4.09 -15.82 -3.77
N VAL A 41 4.82 -15.01 -3.00
CA VAL A 41 6.25 -15.17 -2.68
C VAL A 41 6.51 -14.95 -1.21
#